data_AF-A0A9W4IEE9-F1
#
_entry.id   AF-A0A9W4IEE9-F1
#
_cell.length_a   1.000
_cell.length_b   1.000
_cell.length_c   1.000
_cell.angle_alpha   90.00
_cell.angle_beta   90.00
_cell.angle_gamma   90.00
#
_symmetry.space_group_name_H-M   'P 1'
#
loop_
_entity.id
_entity.type
_entity.pdbx_description
1 polymer ?
#
loop_
_entity_poly.entity_id
_entity_poly.type
_entity_poly.pdbx_seq_one_letter_code
_entity_poly.pdbx_strand_id
1 'polypeptide(L)' 'MTLYNITLKTDAPIEELEKIKINLREKGGIIRHEYSIIKGFTIEFPDDIAQTLTLESTPHVHVERDGAVENH' A
#
# COMPACT_ATOMS: atom_id res chain seq x y z
N MET A 1 1.30 5.50 13.73
CA MET A 1 1.21 5.66 12.27
C MET A 1 2.05 4.56 11.69
N THR A 2 1.48 3.82 10.76
CA THR A 2 2.10 2.63 10.18
C THR A 2 2.22 2.83 8.68
N LEU A 3 3.37 2.44 8.14
CA LEU A 3 3.65 2.47 6.71
C LEU A 3 3.25 1.14 6.07
N TYR A 4 2.82 1.21 4.81
CA TYR A 4 2.43 0.06 4.01
C TYR A 4 3.03 0.17 2.63
N ASN A 5 3.71 -0.88 2.19
CA ASN A 5 4.21 -1.03 0.84
C ASN A 5 3.14 -1.70 -0.01
N ILE A 6 2.65 -0.96 -1.00
CA ILE A 6 1.63 -1.42 -1.92
C ILE A 6 2.30 -1.57 -3.27
N THR A 7 2.37 -2.81 -3.75
CA THR A 7 2.97 -3.15 -5.03
C THR A 7 1.97 -3.93 -5.88
N LEU A 8 1.91 -3.62 -7.17
CA LEU A 8 1.14 -4.40 -8.12
C LEU A 8 1.93 -5.63 -8.54
N LYS A 9 1.21 -6.71 -8.79
CA LYS A 9 1.77 -7.87 -9.51
C LYS A 9 2.21 -7.44 -10.91
N THR A 10 3.20 -8.12 -11.47
CA THR A 10 3.81 -7.81 -12.77
C THR A 10 2.78 -7.66 -13.90
N ASP A 11 1.72 -8.45 -13.86
CA ASP A 11 0.65 -8.47 -14.87
C ASP A 11 -0.47 -7.44 -14.64
N ALA A 12 -0.48 -6.75 -13.50
CA ALA A 12 -1.56 -5.83 -13.17
C ALA A 12 -1.44 -4.47 -13.91
N PRO A 13 -2.57 -3.87 -14.31
CA PRO A 13 -2.59 -2.59 -15.00
C PRO A 13 -2.25 -1.45 -14.04
N ILE A 14 -1.48 -0.46 -14.53
CA ILE A 14 -1.10 0.73 -13.73
C ILE A 14 -2.33 1.52 -13.29
N GLU A 15 -3.41 1.51 -14.07
CA GLU A 15 -4.67 2.20 -13.73
C GLU A 15 -5.28 1.70 -12.41
N GLU A 16 -5.10 0.42 -12.06
CA GLU A 16 -5.52 -0.11 -10.75
C GLU A 16 -4.71 0.54 -9.63
N LEU A 17 -3.40 0.75 -9.82
CA LEU A 17 -2.54 1.41 -8.83
C LEU A 17 -3.03 2.83 -8.56
N GLU A 18 -3.42 3.57 -9.60
CA GLU A 18 -3.91 4.95 -9.45
C GLU A 18 -5.26 4.98 -8.74
N LYS A 19 -6.19 4.09 -9.06
CA LYS A 19 -7.46 3.97 -8.35
C LYS A 19 -7.25 3.68 -6.87
N ILE A 20 -6.33 2.76 -6.55
CA ILE A 20 -5.99 2.44 -5.16
C ILE A 20 -5.37 3.66 -4.48
N LYS A 21 -4.42 4.36 -5.10
CA LYS A 21 -3.85 5.60 -4.53
C LYS A 21 -4.92 6.61 -4.16
N ILE A 22 -5.90 6.82 -5.05
CA ILE A 22 -7.00 7.76 -4.82
C ILE A 22 -7.85 7.28 -3.64
N ASN A 23 -8.33 6.03 -3.68
CA ASN A 23 -9.16 5.45 -2.61
C ASN A 23 -8.47 5.53 -1.24
N LEU A 24 -7.17 5.24 -1.20
CA LEU A 24 -6.39 5.28 0.03
C LEU A 24 -6.14 6.70 0.53
N ARG A 25 -5.93 7.67 -0.35
CA ARG A 25 -5.89 9.10 0.01
C ARG A 25 -7.23 9.57 0.58
N GLU A 26 -8.35 9.15 0.00
CA GLU A 26 -9.69 9.46 0.50
C GLU A 26 -9.95 8.85 1.89
N LYS A 27 -9.41 7.66 2.15
CA LYS A 27 -9.41 7.02 3.49
C LYS A 27 -8.48 7.73 4.51
N GLY A 28 -7.85 8.85 4.13
CA GLY A 28 -6.95 9.60 5.01
C GLY A 28 -5.50 9.12 5.00
N GLY A 29 -5.12 8.30 4.02
CA GLY A 29 -3.74 7.83 3.84
C GLY A 29 -2.85 8.85 3.15
N ILE A 30 -1.57 8.89 3.55
CA ILE A 30 -0.59 9.82 3.01
C ILE A 30 0.46 9.04 2.24
N ILE A 31 0.56 9.28 0.93
CA ILE A 31 1.63 8.66 0.12
C ILE A 31 2.97 9.25 0.55
N ARG A 32 3.87 8.38 1.02
CA ARG A 32 5.20 8.76 1.49
C ARG A 32 6.28 8.54 0.44
N HIS A 33 6.14 7.47 -0.35
CA HIS A 33 7.14 7.12 -1.35
C HIS A 33 6.49 6.48 -2.57
N GLU A 34 7.06 6.70 -3.76
CA GLU A 34 6.58 6.10 -5.00
C GLU A 34 7.75 5.41 -5.67
N TYR A 35 7.56 4.14 -6.03
CA TYR A 35 8.59 3.39 -6.72
C TYR A 35 8.44 3.60 -8.23
N SER A 36 9.49 4.08 -8.89
CA SER A 36 9.49 4.27 -10.35
C SER A 36 9.84 3.00 -11.13
N ILE A 37 10.56 2.05 -10.50
CA ILE A 37 11.05 0.82 -11.14
C ILE A 37 10.03 -0.32 -11.00
N ILE A 38 9.44 -0.46 -9.81
CA ILE A 38 8.35 -1.40 -9.55
C ILE A 38 7.04 -0.63 -9.48
N LYS A 39 5.97 -1.18 -10.00
CA LYS A 39 4.64 -0.55 -9.95
C LYS A 39 4.13 -0.56 -8.51
N GLY A 40 4.50 0.42 -7.71
CA GLY A 40 4.11 0.46 -6.30
C GLY A 40 4.38 1.79 -5.62
N PHE A 41 3.90 1.92 -4.39
CA PHE A 41 4.10 3.08 -3.54
C PHE A 41 3.99 2.70 -2.06
N THR A 42 4.57 3.52 -1.20
CA THR A 42 4.45 3.41 0.25
C THR A 42 3.44 4.44 0.74
N ILE A 43 2.53 4.02 1.59
CA ILE A 43 1.50 4.87 2.18
C ILE A 43 1.53 4.79 3.70
N GLU A 44 1.30 5.92 4.34
CA GLU A 44 1.19 6.04 5.78
C GLU A 44 -0.27 6.13 6.20
N PHE A 45 -0.65 5.29 7.17
CA PHE A 45 -1.99 5.28 7.76
C PHE A 45 -1.94 5.36 9.29
N PRO A 46 -3.02 5.85 9.92
CA PRO A 46 -3.25 5.64 11.35
C PRO A 46 -3.41 4.13 11.63
N ASP A 47 -2.88 3.65 12.76
CA ASP A 47 -2.90 2.23 13.16
C ASP A 47 -4.32 1.63 13.24
N ASP A 48 -5.34 2.47 13.45
CA ASP A 48 -6.74 2.06 13.49
C ASP A 48 -7.27 1.63 12.09
N ILE A 49 -6.89 2.37 11.04
CA ILE A 49 -7.33 2.12 9.65
C ILE A 49 -6.46 1.04 8.99
N ALA A 50 -5.19 1.04 9.37
CA ALA A 50 -4.14 0.12 8.95
C ALA A 50 -4.55 -1.36 9.03
N GLN A 51 -5.21 -1.77 10.12
CA GLN A 51 -5.65 -3.16 10.33
C GLN A 51 -6.70 -3.61 9.30
N THR A 52 -7.60 -2.71 8.90
CA THR A 52 -8.63 -2.99 7.90
C THR A 52 -8.02 -3.17 6.52
N LEU A 53 -6.99 -2.38 6.18
CA LEU A 53 -6.37 -2.41 4.86
C LEU A 53 -5.65 -3.74 4.57
N THR A 54 -5.01 -4.33 5.59
CA THR A 54 -4.35 -5.64 5.47
C THR A 54 -5.30 -6.81 5.21
N LEU A 55 -6.55 -6.70 5.64
CA LEU A 55 -7.56 -7.73 5.44
C LEU A 55 -8.11 -7.72 4.00
N GLU A 56 -8.04 -6.57 3.31
CA GLU A 56 -8.53 -6.38 1.95
C GLU A 56 -7.49 -6.76 0.86
N SER A 57 -6.81 -7.90 1.01
CA SER A 57 -5.85 -8.39 0.00
C SER A 57 -6.56 -8.67 -1.33
N THR A 58 -6.48 -7.74 -2.27
CA THR A 58 -7.01 -7.89 -3.63
C THR A 58 -6.07 -8.78 -4.47
N PRO A 59 -6.59 -9.59 -5.41
CA PRO A 59 -5.79 -10.59 -6.12
C PRO A 59 -4.65 -10.01 -6.97
N HIS A 60 -4.70 -8.73 -7.34
CA HIS A 60 -3.74 -8.05 -8.22
C HIS A 60 -2.71 -7.19 -7.47
N VAL A 61 -2.88 -7.03 -6.15
CA VAL A 61 -2.09 -6.11 -5.32
C VAL A 61 -1.44 -6.89 -4.19
N HIS A 62 -0.22 -6.53 -3.86
CA HIS A 62 0.49 -6.99 -2.70
C HIS A 62 0.59 -5.83 -1.72
N VAL A 63 0.08 -6.04 -0.51
CA VAL A 63 0.11 -5.06 0.58
C VAL A 63 0.94 -5.67 1.71
N GLU A 64 2.05 -5.03 2.03
CA GLU A 64 2.92 -5.42 3.13
C GLU A 64 3.02 -4.26 4.12
N ARG A 65 2.96 -4.55 5.43
CA ARG A 65 3.24 -3.55 6.46
C ARG A 65 4.73 -3.23 6.40
N ASP A 66 5.06 -1.99 6.08
CA ASP A 66 6.42 -1.47 6.13
C ASP A 66 6.75 -1.22 7.61
N GLY A 67 7.28 -2.27 8.24
CA GLY A 67 7.78 -2.28 9.60
C GLY A 67 9.17 -2.89 9.61
N ALA A 68 10.05 -2.37 10.47
CA ALA A 68 11.35 -2.98 10.69
C ALA A 68 11.14 -4.46 11.03
N VAL A 69 11.79 -5.34 10.26
CA VAL A 69 11.86 -6.77 10.59
C VAL A 69 12.50 -6.83 11.97
N GLU A 70 11.72 -7.15 13.00
CA GLU A 70 12.27 -7.37 14.33
C GLU A 70 13.06 -8.67 14.24
N ASN A 71 14.38 -8.55 14.01
CA ASN A 71 15.29 -9.68 14.01
C ASN A 71 15.23 -10.31 15.41
N HIS A 72 14.63 -11.50 15.49
CA HIS A 72 14.63 -12.33 16.69
C HIS A 72 15.81 -13.29 16.70
#